data_AF-A0AAV4GJ48-F1
#
_entry.id   AF-A0AAV4GJ48-F1
#
_cell.length_a   1.000
_cell.length_b   1.000
_cell.length_c   1.000
_cell.angle_alpha   90.00
_cell.angle_beta   90.00
_cell.angle_gamma   90.00
#
_symmetry.space_group_name_H-M   'P 1'
#
loop_
_entity.id
_entity.type
_entity.pdbx_description
1 polymer ?
#
loop_
_entity_poly.entity_id
_entity_poly.type
_entity_poly.pdbx_seq_one_letter_code
_entity_poly.pdbx_strand_id
1 'polypeptide(L)'
;MKREETRRKILRPGDVGTVTLSGPPHTTVGLVAVDSAVHHMRKNPFTRKAVFDEQLKHDRGCGSGGGRDAANVFESAGLSVMTNAGLEMRAKTVEGCVDKRVKRSTPAVNKAKEICCQEGYQLRNASLELCYFASQELRKVIGSRLCAREFYDCCRDSVHGRQAKDPTSRLTAMEDRVPEELEMTFEEESKALSEIPLRTNFPESWWFEEYNLGPEGKADVDFVLPDSITTWTVQAVGVSLGAGLCVAPPLQVTAFRNFFVQLDLPYSVVRLEQVEARATIYNYLPRTLKVRIALEGDEGICYSGDPGKMTELVRLEVPPHDAGSAYFPIVPLEIGEFAIRVMAFSAWGQDAVEKTLRVEGEGIEKIHTVSVMLDPSGKRFLRNRHSNHSFHLKNEVKVEEKRQNVELDLDLPQEMIPETDSCTVHAMGDLLGPTLQVAIEGVAELLRLPTGCGEQNLIYLAPNVYVTRYLRATRRLSSEVERKALAVIRQGVTRQMTFRKKDFSFATWQHADSSTW
;
A
#
# COMPACT_ATOMS: atom_id res chain seq x y z
N MET A 1 9.90 21.82 -29.90
CA MET A 1 9.61 20.81 -28.85
C MET A 1 8.92 19.62 -29.51
N LYS A 2 9.70 18.62 -29.94
CA LYS A 2 9.13 17.34 -30.38
C LYS A 2 8.74 16.59 -29.10
N ARG A 3 7.44 16.46 -28.84
CA ARG A 3 6.94 15.42 -27.93
C ARG A 3 7.17 14.12 -28.69
N GLU A 4 8.25 13.45 -28.38
CA GLU A 4 8.38 12.03 -28.67
C GLU A 4 7.25 11.37 -27.88
N GLU A 5 6.21 10.93 -28.58
CA GLU A 5 5.26 9.96 -28.04
C GLU A 5 6.07 8.71 -27.74
N THR A 6 6.57 8.62 -26.50
CA THR A 6 7.07 7.39 -25.93
C THR A 6 5.92 6.40 -26.03
N ARG A 7 5.95 5.55 -27.07
CA ARG A 7 5.07 4.39 -27.17
C ARG A 7 5.13 3.69 -25.81
N ARG A 8 4.01 3.67 -25.09
CA ARG A 8 3.89 2.97 -23.81
C ARG A 8 4.22 1.51 -24.10
N LYS A 9 5.45 1.10 -23.78
CA LYS A 9 5.90 -0.27 -24.00
C LYS A 9 5.20 -1.12 -22.96
N ILE A 10 4.23 -1.90 -23.40
CA ILE A 10 3.58 -2.90 -22.57
C ILE A 10 4.60 -4.02 -22.38
N LEU A 11 4.92 -4.31 -21.13
CA LEU A 11 5.80 -5.40 -20.75
C LEU A 11 4.95 -6.55 -20.18
N ARG A 12 5.47 -7.77 -20.20
CA ARG A 12 4.82 -8.90 -19.54
C ARG A 12 5.27 -8.96 -18.09
N PRO A 13 4.44 -9.51 -17.19
CA PRO A 13 4.88 -9.82 -15.84
C PRO A 13 6.11 -10.74 -15.88
N GLY A 14 7.10 -10.49 -15.02
CA GLY A 14 8.38 -11.19 -15.01
C GLY A 14 9.39 -10.77 -16.10
N ASP A 15 9.02 -9.92 -17.08
CA ASP A 15 9.99 -9.41 -18.06
C ASP A 15 11.04 -8.52 -17.36
N VAL A 16 12.28 -8.60 -17.84
CA VAL A 16 13.37 -7.69 -17.46
C VAL A 16 13.26 -6.40 -18.27
N GLY A 17 13.28 -5.26 -17.57
CA GLY A 17 13.34 -3.94 -18.16
C GLY A 17 14.59 -3.18 -17.72
N THR A 18 14.88 -2.08 -18.42
CA THR A 18 15.96 -1.15 -18.05
C THR A 18 15.39 0.25 -18.00
N VAL A 19 15.69 0.99 -16.93
CA VAL A 19 15.40 2.43 -16.80
C VAL A 19 16.71 3.19 -16.71
N THR A 20 16.84 4.23 -17.54
CA THR A 20 17.94 5.20 -17.43
C THR A 20 17.58 6.28 -16.42
N LEU A 21 18.37 6.37 -15.34
CA LEU A 21 18.35 7.48 -14.40
C LEU A 21 19.23 8.60 -14.95
N SER A 22 18.70 9.83 -14.95
CA SER A 22 19.43 11.01 -15.43
C SER A 22 19.25 12.19 -14.48
N GLY A 23 20.35 12.85 -14.14
CA GLY A 23 20.36 14.01 -13.25
C GLY A 23 21.72 14.71 -13.26
N PRO A 24 21.92 15.70 -12.38
CA PRO A 24 23.23 16.32 -12.19
C PRO A 24 24.30 15.28 -11.79
N PRO A 25 25.58 15.51 -12.09
CA PRO A 25 26.67 14.65 -11.63
C PRO A 25 26.64 14.44 -10.12
N HIS A 26 26.98 13.23 -9.66
CA HIS A 26 27.03 12.88 -8.23
C HIS A 26 25.70 13.11 -7.48
N THR A 27 24.57 12.98 -8.17
CA THR A 27 23.24 13.00 -7.53
C THR A 27 22.92 11.63 -6.96
N THR A 28 22.39 11.61 -5.74
CA THR A 28 21.81 10.41 -5.14
C THR A 28 20.33 10.35 -5.49
N VAL A 29 19.87 9.23 -6.07
CA VAL A 29 18.50 9.04 -6.54
C VAL A 29 17.87 7.86 -5.80
N GLY A 30 16.79 8.12 -5.08
CA GLY A 30 15.93 7.07 -4.51
C GLY A 30 14.78 6.74 -5.44
N LEU A 31 14.51 5.46 -5.62
CA LEU A 31 13.38 4.93 -6.39
C LEU A 31 12.34 4.27 -5.49
N VAL A 32 11.09 4.29 -5.96
CA VAL A 32 10.01 3.44 -5.44
C VAL A 32 9.00 3.17 -6.55
N ALA A 33 8.59 1.92 -6.71
CA ALA A 33 7.50 1.52 -7.59
C ALA A 33 6.28 1.16 -6.75
N VAL A 34 5.16 1.85 -7.00
CA VAL A 34 3.90 1.62 -6.30
C VAL A 34 2.82 1.30 -7.32
N ASP A 35 1.93 0.38 -7.00
CA ASP A 35 0.76 0.13 -7.84
C ASP A 35 0.00 1.45 -8.07
N SER A 36 -0.36 1.73 -9.32
CA SER A 36 -1.04 2.98 -9.67
C SER A 36 -2.39 3.09 -8.98
N ALA A 37 -3.15 2.02 -8.79
CA ALA A 37 -4.41 2.04 -8.05
C ALA A 37 -4.18 2.55 -6.60
N VAL A 38 -3.16 2.02 -5.92
CA VAL A 38 -2.76 2.46 -4.57
C VAL A 38 -2.26 3.90 -4.59
N HIS A 39 -1.49 4.29 -5.59
CA HIS A 39 -0.97 5.66 -5.75
C HIS A 39 -2.11 6.69 -5.83
N HIS A 40 -3.19 6.39 -6.55
CA HIS A 40 -4.34 7.28 -6.71
C HIS A 40 -5.23 7.37 -5.47
N MET A 41 -5.19 6.40 -4.56
CA MET A 41 -5.95 6.45 -3.29
C MET A 41 -5.35 7.44 -2.26
N ARG A 42 -4.16 7.99 -2.51
CA ARG A 42 -3.46 8.85 -1.53
C ARG A 42 -4.06 10.26 -1.51
N LYS A 43 -4.38 10.74 -0.31
CA LYS A 43 -4.89 12.12 -0.10
C LYS A 43 -3.84 13.20 -0.34
N ASN A 44 -2.56 12.91 -0.09
CA ASN A 44 -1.44 13.86 -0.19
C ASN A 44 -0.29 13.26 -1.03
N PRO A 45 -0.30 13.40 -2.36
CA PRO A 45 0.74 12.84 -3.20
C PRO A 45 2.05 13.64 -3.05
N PHE A 46 3.17 12.93 -2.90
CA PHE A 46 4.49 13.54 -2.91
C PHE A 46 4.84 13.95 -4.35
N THR A 47 4.69 15.24 -4.64
CA THR A 47 4.93 15.81 -5.98
C THR A 47 5.91 16.96 -5.89
N ARG A 48 6.57 17.26 -7.00
CA ARG A 48 7.42 18.45 -7.15
C ARG A 48 6.70 19.73 -6.71
N LYS A 49 5.42 19.88 -7.06
CA LYS A 49 4.61 21.03 -6.65
C LYS A 49 4.43 21.06 -5.13
N ALA A 50 4.10 19.93 -4.50
CA ALA A 50 3.95 19.86 -3.04
C ALA A 50 5.26 20.23 -2.32
N VAL A 51 6.41 19.79 -2.83
CA VAL A 51 7.73 20.16 -2.29
C VAL A 51 7.98 21.66 -2.42
N PHE A 52 7.77 22.25 -3.61
CA PHE A 52 7.96 23.68 -3.80
C PHE A 52 6.94 24.52 -3.02
N ASP A 53 5.68 24.08 -2.92
CA ASP A 53 4.65 24.75 -2.14
C ASP A 53 5.03 24.77 -0.64
N GLU A 54 5.66 23.69 -0.13
CA GLU A 54 6.20 23.65 1.23
C GLU A 54 7.42 24.56 1.37
N GLN A 55 8.37 24.52 0.43
CA GLN A 55 9.54 25.39 0.43
C GLN A 55 9.16 26.88 0.41
N LEU A 56 8.14 27.24 -0.37
CA LEU A 56 7.61 28.61 -0.46
C LEU A 56 6.97 29.09 0.85
N LYS A 57 6.57 28.20 1.77
CA LYS A 57 6.10 28.63 3.11
C LYS A 57 7.23 29.21 3.97
N HIS A 58 8.47 28.82 3.69
CA HIS A 58 9.66 29.34 4.37
C HIS A 58 10.21 30.62 3.72
N ASP A 59 9.61 31.09 2.62
CA ASP A 59 9.95 32.38 2.05
C ASP A 59 9.54 33.50 3.03
N ARG A 60 10.48 34.41 3.28
CA ARG A 60 10.26 35.57 4.15
C ARG A 60 9.54 36.70 3.43
N GLY A 61 9.63 36.73 2.11
CA GLY A 61 8.95 37.68 1.24
C GLY A 61 7.46 37.40 1.10
N CYS A 62 6.65 38.44 1.15
CA CYS A 62 5.19 38.40 1.06
C CYS A 62 4.68 39.28 -0.08
N GLY A 63 3.66 38.78 -0.78
CA GLY A 63 3.01 39.51 -1.86
C GLY A 63 3.73 39.40 -3.20
N SER A 64 3.27 40.17 -4.19
CA SER A 64 3.66 40.03 -5.60
C SER A 64 4.65 41.12 -6.07
N GLY A 65 5.45 41.69 -5.18
CA GLY A 65 6.51 42.65 -5.53
C GLY A 65 6.07 44.12 -5.60
N GLY A 66 5.54 44.64 -4.49
CA GLY A 66 5.24 46.07 -4.33
C GLY A 66 4.97 46.41 -2.86
N GLY A 67 5.10 47.68 -2.49
CA GLY A 67 4.91 48.15 -1.12
C GLY A 67 4.39 49.58 -1.10
N ARG A 68 3.76 49.98 0.01
CA ARG A 68 3.20 51.33 0.18
C ARG A 68 4.26 52.43 0.23
N ASP A 69 5.46 52.08 0.69
CA ASP A 69 6.61 52.95 0.88
C ASP A 69 7.90 52.12 0.70
N ALA A 70 9.06 52.77 0.64
CA ALA A 70 10.34 52.10 0.42
C ALA A 70 10.67 51.06 1.51
N ALA A 71 10.34 51.35 2.78
CA ALA A 71 10.54 50.40 3.89
C ALA A 71 9.68 49.14 3.72
N ASN A 72 8.43 49.30 3.31
CA ASN A 72 7.48 48.22 3.09
C ASN A 72 7.80 47.40 1.85
N VAL A 73 8.46 47.97 0.83
CA VAL A 73 8.99 47.19 -0.31
C VAL A 73 10.06 46.22 0.19
N PHE A 74 11.03 46.67 0.98
CA PHE A 74 12.06 45.80 1.55
C PHE A 74 11.48 44.78 2.55
N GLU A 75 10.55 45.19 3.40
CA GLU A 75 9.86 44.31 4.35
C GLU A 75 9.03 43.23 3.63
N SER A 76 8.29 43.61 2.59
CA SER A 76 7.51 42.68 1.76
C SER A 76 8.41 41.78 0.90
N ALA A 77 9.65 42.18 0.62
CA ALA A 77 10.65 41.31 0.01
C ALA A 77 11.35 40.39 1.03
N GLY A 78 11.04 40.49 2.33
CA GLY A 78 11.69 39.71 3.39
C GLY A 78 13.11 40.19 3.74
N LEU A 79 13.45 41.43 3.40
CA LEU A 79 14.74 42.06 3.63
C LEU A 79 14.68 43.07 4.79
N SER A 80 15.84 43.30 5.42
CA SER A 80 16.06 44.39 6.36
C SER A 80 17.29 45.17 5.92
N VAL A 81 17.16 46.49 5.85
CA VAL A 81 18.17 47.39 5.30
C VAL A 81 18.46 48.49 6.32
N MET A 82 19.74 48.73 6.60
CA MET A 82 20.20 49.83 7.44
C MET A 82 20.85 50.88 6.52
N THR A 83 20.33 52.10 6.53
CA THR A 83 20.85 53.20 5.70
C THR A 83 20.92 54.49 6.49
N ASN A 84 21.75 55.43 6.05
CA ASN A 84 21.82 56.80 6.57
C ASN A 84 20.65 57.68 6.12
N ALA A 85 19.75 57.19 5.25
CA ALA A 85 18.61 57.92 4.74
C ALA A 85 17.37 57.89 5.67
N GLY A 86 17.52 57.41 6.91
CA GLY A 86 16.44 57.42 7.91
C GLY A 86 15.29 56.47 7.60
N LEU A 87 15.58 55.31 6.99
CA LEU A 87 14.56 54.32 6.65
C LEU A 87 14.17 53.50 7.90
N GLU A 88 13.03 53.83 8.52
CA GLU A 88 12.51 53.07 9.67
C GLU A 88 11.90 51.74 9.21
N MET A 89 12.63 50.64 9.45
CA MET A 89 12.15 49.28 9.17
C MET A 89 11.77 48.56 10.45
N ARG A 90 10.65 47.83 10.43
CA ARG A 90 10.25 46.95 11.52
C ARG A 90 10.90 45.58 11.35
N ALA A 91 11.50 45.05 12.42
CA ALA A 91 12.01 43.69 12.41
C ALA A 91 10.82 42.71 12.38
N LYS A 92 10.74 41.88 11.34
CA LYS A 92 9.71 40.84 11.23
C LYS A 92 10.07 39.69 12.18
N THR A 93 9.26 39.49 13.21
CA THR A 93 9.49 38.48 14.27
C THR A 93 8.85 37.12 14.00
N VAL A 94 8.06 36.98 12.93
CA VAL A 94 7.28 35.77 12.62
C VAL A 94 7.63 35.23 11.24
N GLU A 95 7.84 33.91 11.15
CA GLU A 95 8.04 33.20 9.88
C GLU A 95 6.73 33.13 9.07
N GLY A 96 6.81 33.42 7.77
CA GLY A 96 5.68 33.33 6.82
C GLY A 96 4.96 34.66 6.52
N CYS A 97 3.88 34.55 5.77
CA CYS A 97 3.13 35.67 5.20
C CYS A 97 1.65 35.63 5.58
N VAL A 98 1.16 36.72 6.16
CA VAL A 98 -0.25 36.88 6.55
C VAL A 98 -1.14 37.18 5.33
N ASP A 99 -0.58 37.78 4.28
CA ASP A 99 -1.35 38.23 3.11
C ASP A 99 -0.85 37.62 1.80
N LYS A 100 -1.36 36.44 1.44
CA LYS A 100 -1.46 36.08 0.02
C LYS A 100 -2.62 36.87 -0.57
N ARG A 101 -2.37 38.12 -0.97
CA ARG A 101 -3.32 38.87 -1.80
C ARG A 101 -3.34 38.19 -3.17
N VAL A 102 -4.15 37.14 -3.27
CA VAL A 102 -4.44 36.44 -4.52
C VAL A 102 -4.99 37.50 -5.46
N LYS A 103 -4.30 37.74 -6.59
CA LYS A 103 -4.93 38.39 -7.74
C LYS A 103 -6.24 37.66 -7.95
N ARG A 104 -7.38 38.34 -7.78
CA ARG A 104 -8.64 37.90 -8.37
C ARG A 104 -8.40 37.84 -9.88
N SER A 105 -7.86 36.73 -10.37
CA SER A 105 -8.21 36.30 -11.70
C SER A 105 -9.71 36.07 -11.68
N THR A 106 -10.33 36.16 -12.85
CA THR A 106 -11.75 35.97 -13.08
C THR A 106 -12.05 34.52 -13.52
N PRO A 107 -11.65 33.42 -12.81
CA PRO A 107 -11.93 32.08 -13.30
C PRO A 107 -13.36 31.64 -12.96
N ALA A 108 -14.00 32.23 -11.95
CA ALA A 108 -15.34 31.81 -11.52
C ALA A 108 -16.40 32.04 -12.62
N VAL A 109 -16.29 33.12 -13.39
CA VAL A 109 -17.19 33.42 -14.50
C VAL A 109 -16.98 32.45 -15.67
N ASN A 110 -15.73 32.11 -15.99
CA ASN A 110 -15.43 31.18 -17.10
C ASN A 110 -15.77 29.72 -16.73
N LYS A 111 -15.53 29.31 -15.49
CA LYS A 111 -15.85 27.96 -15.02
C LYS A 111 -17.37 27.72 -14.96
N ALA A 112 -18.14 28.74 -14.58
CA ALA A 112 -19.61 28.67 -14.60
C ALA A 112 -20.15 28.56 -16.03
N LYS A 113 -19.55 29.24 -17.02
CA LYS A 113 -19.92 29.11 -18.43
C LYS A 113 -19.65 27.70 -18.97
N GLU A 114 -18.48 27.15 -18.63
CA GLU A 114 -18.04 25.83 -19.10
C GLU A 114 -18.93 24.70 -18.55
N ILE A 115 -19.30 24.77 -17.26
CA ILE A 115 -20.23 23.82 -16.63
C ILE A 115 -21.62 23.89 -17.29
N CYS A 116 -22.19 25.08 -17.47
CA CYS A 116 -23.53 25.21 -18.05
C CYS A 116 -23.57 24.78 -19.52
N CYS A 117 -22.49 24.98 -20.28
CA CYS A 117 -22.37 24.50 -21.66
C CYS A 117 -22.23 22.96 -21.73
N GLN A 118 -21.47 22.34 -20.83
CA GLN A 118 -21.33 20.88 -20.75
C GLN A 118 -22.67 20.18 -20.48
N GLU A 119 -23.48 20.71 -19.56
CA GLU A 119 -24.83 20.21 -19.29
C GLU A 119 -25.74 20.32 -20.54
N GLY A 120 -25.57 21.37 -21.35
CA GLY A 120 -26.28 21.53 -22.62
C GLY A 120 -25.97 20.43 -23.65
N TYR A 121 -24.74 19.88 -23.64
CA TYR A 121 -24.35 18.78 -24.52
C TYR A 121 -24.85 17.40 -24.07
N GLN A 122 -25.24 17.25 -22.79
CA GLN A 122 -25.73 15.97 -22.27
C GLN A 122 -27.14 15.62 -22.77
N LEU A 123 -27.91 16.62 -23.22
CA LEU A 123 -29.20 16.45 -23.88
C LEU A 123 -29.04 15.90 -25.31
N ARG A 124 -28.79 14.58 -25.40
CA ARG A 124 -28.72 13.85 -26.67
C ARG A 124 -30.10 13.74 -27.31
N ASN A 125 -30.16 13.90 -28.63
CA ASN A 125 -31.39 13.83 -29.45
C ASN A 125 -32.50 14.83 -29.05
N ALA A 126 -32.13 16.00 -28.51
CA ALA A 126 -33.09 17.05 -28.18
C ALA A 126 -33.59 17.80 -29.43
N SER A 127 -34.84 18.26 -29.42
CA SER A 127 -35.33 19.25 -30.39
C SER A 127 -34.95 20.67 -29.93
N LEU A 128 -34.94 21.63 -30.86
CA LEU A 128 -34.70 23.05 -30.53
C LEU A 128 -35.70 23.59 -29.49
N GLU A 129 -36.96 23.15 -29.56
CA GLU A 129 -37.99 23.51 -28.57
C GLU A 129 -37.65 22.98 -27.17
N LEU A 130 -37.13 21.76 -27.08
CA LEU A 130 -36.73 21.15 -25.81
C LEU A 130 -35.51 21.87 -25.21
N CYS A 131 -34.50 22.21 -26.01
CA CYS A 131 -33.36 23.02 -25.56
C CYS A 131 -33.81 24.38 -25.02
N TYR A 132 -34.76 25.04 -25.71
CA TYR A 132 -35.29 26.34 -25.27
C TYR A 132 -36.05 26.22 -23.95
N PHE A 133 -36.96 25.24 -23.84
CA PHE A 133 -37.74 25.02 -22.63
C PHE A 133 -36.84 24.68 -21.42
N ALA A 134 -35.87 23.77 -21.61
CA ALA A 134 -34.90 23.40 -20.59
C ALA A 134 -34.06 24.60 -20.13
N SER A 135 -33.65 25.49 -21.05
CA SER A 135 -32.92 26.71 -20.69
C SER A 135 -33.74 27.69 -19.84
N GLN A 136 -35.06 27.77 -20.07
CA GLN A 136 -35.96 28.64 -19.28
C GLN A 136 -36.19 28.08 -17.88
N GLU A 137 -36.33 26.76 -17.75
CA GLU A 137 -36.42 26.12 -16.43
C GLU A 137 -35.10 26.24 -15.66
N LEU A 138 -33.96 26.04 -16.32
CA LEU A 138 -32.64 26.25 -15.72
C LEU A 138 -32.47 27.70 -15.22
N ARG A 139 -32.99 28.67 -15.97
CA ARG A 139 -32.99 30.09 -15.57
C ARG A 139 -33.82 30.34 -14.31
N LYS A 140 -34.97 29.67 -14.16
CA LYS A 140 -35.84 29.80 -12.97
C LYS A 140 -35.18 29.20 -11.73
N VAL A 141 -34.52 28.04 -11.88
CA VAL A 141 -33.91 27.31 -10.76
C VAL A 141 -32.58 27.94 -10.31
N ILE A 142 -31.72 28.31 -11.25
CA ILE A 142 -30.37 28.82 -10.94
C ILE A 142 -30.34 30.35 -10.84
N GLY A 143 -31.34 31.05 -11.39
CA GLY A 143 -31.42 32.52 -11.38
C GLY A 143 -30.39 33.23 -12.28
N SER A 144 -29.51 32.49 -12.95
CA SER A 144 -28.45 33.03 -13.80
C SER A 144 -28.84 33.07 -15.27
N ARG A 145 -29.00 34.29 -15.81
CA ARG A 145 -29.31 34.52 -17.23
C ARG A 145 -28.13 34.14 -18.15
N LEU A 146 -26.90 34.21 -17.65
CA LEU A 146 -25.69 33.82 -18.39
C LEU A 146 -25.61 32.30 -18.55
N CYS A 147 -25.85 31.54 -17.48
CA CYS A 147 -25.81 30.07 -17.52
C CYS A 147 -26.88 29.49 -18.46
N ALA A 148 -28.12 29.99 -18.38
CA ALA A 148 -29.22 29.57 -19.25
C ALA A 148 -28.94 29.85 -20.73
N ARG A 149 -28.29 30.97 -21.04
CA ARG A 149 -27.90 31.32 -22.42
C ARG A 149 -26.83 30.38 -22.95
N GLU A 150 -25.76 30.16 -22.19
CA GLU A 150 -24.65 29.30 -22.61
C GLU A 150 -25.09 27.83 -22.73
N PHE A 151 -25.99 27.37 -21.85
CA PHE A 151 -26.64 26.06 -21.96
C PHE A 151 -27.45 25.92 -23.27
N TYR A 152 -28.28 26.92 -23.58
CA TYR A 152 -29.08 26.92 -24.82
C TYR A 152 -28.20 26.92 -26.08
N ASP A 153 -27.15 27.76 -26.08
CA ASP A 153 -26.23 27.87 -27.21
C ASP A 153 -25.51 26.53 -27.46
N CYS A 154 -25.03 25.84 -26.41
CA CYS A 154 -24.38 24.54 -26.54
C CYS A 154 -25.35 23.37 -26.86
N CYS A 155 -26.58 23.39 -26.33
CA CYS A 155 -27.63 22.44 -26.70
C CYS A 155 -28.06 22.63 -28.17
N ARG A 156 -28.22 23.87 -28.63
CA ARG A 156 -28.52 24.17 -30.04
C ARG A 156 -27.41 23.67 -30.98
N ASP A 157 -26.16 23.88 -30.59
CA ASP A 157 -25.01 23.49 -31.41
C ASP A 157 -24.87 21.96 -31.50
N SER A 158 -25.35 21.21 -30.49
CA SER A 158 -25.46 19.75 -30.53
C SER A 158 -26.57 19.28 -31.50
N VAL A 159 -27.69 20.00 -31.59
CA VAL A 159 -28.79 19.71 -32.54
C VAL A 159 -28.42 19.98 -33.99
N HIS A 160 -27.60 21.01 -34.26
CA HIS A 160 -27.20 21.39 -35.63
C HIS A 160 -25.94 20.69 -36.17
N GLY A 161 -25.35 19.75 -35.42
CA GLY A 161 -24.37 18.80 -35.95
C GLY A 161 -23.10 19.43 -36.55
N ARG A 162 -22.18 19.91 -35.71
CA ARG A 162 -20.75 19.94 -36.06
C ARG A 162 -20.00 18.88 -35.27
N GLN A 163 -20.09 17.63 -35.73
CA GLN A 163 -19.14 16.59 -35.34
C GLN A 163 -17.89 16.69 -36.22
N ALA A 164 -16.77 17.08 -35.60
CA ALA A 164 -15.44 16.81 -36.14
C ALA A 164 -15.09 15.34 -35.85
N LYS A 165 -15.03 14.57 -36.94
CA LYS A 165 -14.33 13.28 -37.19
C LYS A 165 -13.81 12.50 -35.96
N ASP A 166 -14.39 11.31 -35.76
CA ASP A 166 -13.69 10.14 -35.23
C ASP A 166 -13.78 9.01 -36.27
N PRO A 167 -12.67 8.35 -36.68
CA PRO A 167 -12.66 7.41 -37.78
C PRO A 167 -12.60 5.96 -37.26
N THR A 168 -13.73 5.38 -36.84
CA THR A 168 -13.82 3.92 -36.72
C THR A 168 -15.27 3.46 -36.78
N SER A 169 -15.71 3.01 -37.96
CA SER A 169 -16.58 1.84 -38.07
C SER A 169 -16.77 1.50 -39.55
N ARG A 170 -16.01 0.50 -40.00
CA ARG A 170 -16.37 -0.39 -41.10
C ARG A 170 -15.47 -1.61 -40.97
N LEU A 171 -16.05 -2.73 -40.55
CA LEU A 171 -16.06 -3.99 -41.28
C LEU A 171 -16.84 -5.01 -40.44
N THR A 172 -18.03 -5.33 -40.92
CA THR A 172 -18.81 -6.50 -40.54
C THR A 172 -18.11 -7.77 -41.00
N ALA A 173 -18.07 -8.74 -40.09
CA ALA A 173 -18.20 -10.19 -40.29
C ALA A 173 -17.49 -10.82 -41.50
N MET A 174 -16.32 -11.38 -41.24
CA MET A 174 -15.90 -12.63 -41.88
C MET A 174 -15.94 -13.72 -40.82
N GLU A 175 -16.74 -14.75 -41.07
CA GLU A 175 -16.68 -16.04 -40.37
C GLU A 175 -15.32 -16.68 -40.64
N ASP A 176 -14.45 -16.73 -39.63
CA ASP A 176 -13.36 -17.68 -39.61
C ASP A 176 -13.80 -18.90 -38.80
N ARG A 177 -14.07 -19.98 -39.54
CA ARG A 177 -14.06 -21.33 -38.99
C ARG A 177 -12.69 -21.57 -38.36
N VAL A 178 -12.70 -22.00 -37.12
CA VAL A 178 -11.54 -22.59 -36.46
C VAL A 178 -11.09 -23.79 -37.30
N PRO A 179 -9.84 -23.86 -37.78
CA PRO A 179 -9.32 -25.11 -38.33
C PRO A 179 -9.34 -26.16 -37.21
N GLU A 180 -9.97 -27.30 -37.50
CA GLU A 180 -9.99 -28.52 -36.67
C GLU A 180 -8.55 -29.06 -36.39
N GLU A 181 -7.54 -28.49 -37.06
CA GLU A 181 -6.12 -28.81 -36.97
C GLU A 181 -5.38 -28.17 -35.77
N LEU A 182 -6.05 -27.43 -34.87
CA LEU A 182 -5.45 -26.81 -33.68
C LEU A 182 -5.94 -27.40 -32.33
N GLU A 183 -6.73 -28.47 -32.35
CA GLU A 183 -7.07 -29.21 -31.13
C GLU A 183 -5.89 -30.11 -30.73
N MET A 184 -5.22 -29.73 -29.64
CA MET A 184 -4.12 -30.50 -29.05
C MET A 184 -4.63 -31.81 -28.45
N THR A 185 -3.84 -32.87 -28.55
CA THR A 185 -4.13 -34.16 -27.93
C THR A 185 -3.99 -34.07 -26.41
N PHE A 186 -4.65 -34.96 -25.65
CA PHE A 186 -4.59 -34.98 -24.17
C PHE A 186 -3.15 -35.05 -23.61
N GLU A 187 -2.23 -35.70 -24.33
CA GLU A 187 -0.81 -35.75 -23.97
C GLU A 187 -0.10 -34.39 -24.16
N GLU A 188 -0.44 -33.65 -25.21
CA GLU A 188 0.07 -32.29 -25.45
C GLU A 188 -0.50 -31.28 -24.46
N GLU A 189 -1.74 -31.47 -24.00
CA GLU A 189 -2.39 -30.64 -22.97
C GLU A 189 -1.72 -30.82 -21.59
N SER A 190 -1.44 -32.06 -21.20
CA SER A 190 -0.73 -32.40 -19.97
C SER A 190 0.68 -31.78 -19.93
N LYS A 191 1.40 -31.84 -21.06
CA LYS A 191 2.74 -31.28 -21.18
C LYS A 191 2.74 -29.74 -21.23
N ALA A 192 1.73 -29.15 -21.85
CA ALA A 192 1.58 -27.69 -21.86
C ALA A 192 1.28 -27.14 -20.46
N LEU A 193 0.50 -27.85 -19.64
CA LEU A 193 0.18 -27.48 -18.26
C LEU A 193 1.41 -27.51 -17.33
N SER A 194 2.37 -28.41 -17.54
CA SER A 194 3.59 -28.49 -16.72
C SER A 194 4.67 -27.46 -17.09
N GLU A 195 4.59 -26.85 -18.28
CA GLU A 195 5.54 -25.83 -18.77
C GLU A 195 5.01 -24.38 -18.63
N ILE A 196 3.84 -24.18 -18.00
CA ILE A 196 3.29 -22.82 -17.79
C ILE A 196 4.11 -22.08 -16.73
N PRO A 197 4.64 -20.87 -17.04
CA PRO A 197 5.30 -20.05 -16.03
C PRO A 197 4.33 -19.68 -14.91
N LEU A 198 4.68 -20.05 -13.68
CA LEU A 198 3.87 -19.82 -12.48
C LEU A 198 4.11 -18.40 -11.94
N ARG A 199 3.02 -17.65 -11.76
CA ARG A 199 3.03 -16.32 -11.15
C ARG A 199 2.84 -16.42 -9.64
N THR A 200 3.79 -15.91 -8.88
CA THR A 200 3.83 -16.00 -7.40
C THR A 200 4.09 -14.64 -6.74
N ASN A 201 4.74 -13.70 -7.44
CA ASN A 201 5.21 -12.46 -6.86
C ASN A 201 4.22 -11.30 -7.04
N PHE A 202 3.38 -11.04 -6.03
CA PHE A 202 2.34 -10.01 -6.04
C PHE A 202 2.52 -8.95 -4.94
N PRO A 203 3.60 -8.14 -4.95
CA PRO A 203 3.82 -7.12 -3.93
C PRO A 203 2.89 -5.92 -4.13
N GLU A 204 2.64 -5.13 -3.08
CA GLU A 204 1.91 -3.84 -3.20
C GLU A 204 2.82 -2.70 -3.69
N SER A 205 4.10 -2.77 -3.32
CA SER A 205 5.15 -1.85 -3.76
C SER A 205 6.49 -2.57 -3.81
N TRP A 206 7.37 -2.12 -4.68
CA TRP A 206 8.69 -2.72 -4.89
C TRP A 206 9.70 -1.64 -5.33
N TRP A 207 10.95 -2.03 -5.59
CA TRP A 207 12.01 -1.16 -6.07
C TRP A 207 12.38 0.00 -5.12
N PHE A 208 12.45 -0.29 -3.82
CA PHE A 208 12.83 0.69 -2.79
C PHE A 208 14.36 0.73 -2.61
N GLU A 209 15.05 1.32 -3.60
CA GLU A 209 16.52 1.33 -3.68
C GLU A 209 17.09 2.73 -3.96
N GLU A 210 18.37 2.91 -3.61
CA GLU A 210 19.11 4.15 -3.80
C GLU A 210 20.27 3.93 -4.78
N TYR A 211 20.45 4.85 -5.73
CA TYR A 211 21.50 4.83 -6.73
C TYR A 211 22.28 6.14 -6.72
N ASN A 212 23.60 6.06 -6.86
CA ASN A 212 24.47 7.23 -6.99
C ASN A 212 24.86 7.42 -8.46
N LEU A 213 24.52 8.58 -9.02
CA LEU A 213 24.88 8.91 -10.39
C LEU A 213 26.38 9.22 -10.47
N GLY A 214 27.04 8.66 -11.50
CA GLY A 214 28.44 8.92 -11.78
C GLY A 214 28.71 10.36 -12.24
N PRO A 215 29.96 10.66 -12.65
CA PRO A 215 30.33 11.99 -13.14
C PRO A 215 29.56 12.41 -14.40
N GLU A 216 29.05 11.45 -15.18
CA GLU A 216 28.22 11.71 -16.37
C GLU A 216 26.75 12.05 -16.03
N GLY A 217 26.34 11.91 -14.76
CA GLY A 217 24.96 12.18 -14.34
C GLY A 217 23.94 11.19 -14.90
N LYS A 218 24.39 9.98 -15.31
CA LYS A 218 23.53 8.91 -15.83
C LYS A 218 23.87 7.57 -15.20
N ALA A 219 22.86 6.72 -15.05
CA ALA A 219 23.01 5.33 -14.67
C ALA A 219 21.88 4.52 -15.30
N ASP A 220 22.20 3.42 -15.96
CA ASP A 220 21.20 2.45 -16.43
C ASP A 220 20.99 1.40 -15.35
N VAL A 221 19.73 1.16 -15.00
CA VAL A 221 19.33 0.25 -13.94
C VAL A 221 18.35 -0.76 -14.50
N ASP A 222 18.73 -2.03 -14.40
CA ASP A 222 17.87 -3.14 -14.77
C ASP A 222 16.92 -3.50 -13.62
N PHE A 223 15.72 -3.95 -13.98
CA PHE A 223 14.70 -4.35 -13.03
C PHE A 223 13.90 -5.53 -13.58
N VAL A 224 13.34 -6.33 -12.67
CA VAL A 224 12.41 -7.41 -13.00
C VAL A 224 11.01 -6.98 -12.58
N LEU A 225 10.05 -7.03 -13.50
CA LEU A 225 8.67 -6.72 -13.16
C LEU A 225 8.07 -7.79 -12.26
N PRO A 226 7.32 -7.41 -11.21
CA PRO A 226 6.50 -8.36 -10.47
C PRO A 226 5.45 -9.03 -11.37
N ASP A 227 4.87 -10.11 -10.87
CA ASP A 227 3.94 -10.94 -11.62
C ASP A 227 2.51 -10.35 -11.69
N SER A 228 2.28 -9.23 -11.01
CA SER A 228 1.02 -8.49 -11.02
C SER A 228 0.71 -7.89 -12.39
N ILE A 229 -0.54 -8.08 -12.83
CA ILE A 229 -1.08 -7.46 -14.04
C ILE A 229 -1.65 -6.10 -13.65
N THR A 230 -0.77 -5.11 -13.63
CA THR A 230 -1.09 -3.76 -13.16
C THR A 230 -0.23 -2.72 -13.87
N THR A 231 -0.55 -1.45 -13.63
CA THR A 231 0.34 -0.36 -13.98
C THR A 231 1.11 0.08 -12.74
N TRP A 232 2.42 0.00 -12.81
CA TRP A 232 3.34 0.48 -11.80
C TRP A 232 3.64 1.96 -12.02
N THR A 233 3.45 2.78 -10.99
CA THR A 233 3.91 4.16 -10.95
C THR A 233 5.27 4.20 -10.24
N VAL A 234 6.34 4.37 -11.01
CA VAL A 234 7.71 4.54 -10.51
C VAL A 234 7.95 6.02 -10.22
N GLN A 235 8.31 6.32 -8.97
CA GLN A 235 8.69 7.65 -8.52
C GLN A 235 10.18 7.70 -8.22
N ALA A 236 10.83 8.77 -8.68
CA ALA A 236 12.24 9.02 -8.39
C ALA A 236 12.41 10.36 -7.65
N VAL A 237 13.22 10.36 -6.61
CA VAL A 237 13.60 11.56 -5.85
C VAL A 237 15.11 11.66 -5.84
N GLY A 238 15.63 12.76 -6.38
CA GLY A 238 17.06 13.02 -6.45
C GLY A 238 17.49 14.11 -5.48
N VAL A 239 18.64 13.93 -4.83
CA VAL A 239 19.29 14.95 -4.01
C VAL A 239 20.73 15.13 -4.47
N SER A 240 21.12 16.37 -4.74
CA SER A 240 22.46 16.77 -5.14
C SER A 240 22.92 17.98 -4.34
N LEU A 241 24.21 18.05 -4.00
CA LEU A 241 24.79 19.16 -3.25
C LEU A 241 24.67 20.50 -4.01
N GLY A 242 24.84 20.48 -5.33
CA GLY A 242 24.80 21.70 -6.14
C GLY A 242 23.39 22.09 -6.62
N ALA A 243 22.53 21.11 -6.88
CA ALA A 243 21.20 21.32 -7.47
C ALA A 243 20.03 21.22 -6.46
N GLY A 244 20.30 20.77 -5.23
CA GLY A 244 19.27 20.58 -4.21
C GLY A 244 18.43 19.31 -4.43
N LEU A 245 17.19 19.34 -3.95
CA LEU A 245 16.23 18.23 -4.05
C LEU A 245 15.32 18.38 -5.27
N CYS A 246 15.13 17.28 -6.00
CA CYS A 246 14.25 17.23 -7.15
C CYS A 246 13.34 16.00 -7.09
N VAL A 247 12.06 16.20 -7.38
CA VAL A 247 11.09 15.11 -7.56
C VAL A 247 10.84 14.95 -9.05
N ALA A 248 11.24 13.80 -9.60
CA ALA A 248 11.03 13.49 -11.00
C ALA A 248 9.54 13.30 -11.30
N PRO A 249 9.09 13.56 -12.54
CA PRO A 249 7.76 13.14 -12.97
C PRO A 249 7.63 11.61 -12.86
N PRO A 250 6.47 11.08 -12.44
CA PRO A 250 6.26 9.65 -12.32
C PRO A 250 6.38 8.96 -13.69
N LEU A 251 7.07 7.82 -13.72
CA LEU A 251 7.13 6.93 -14.86
C LEU A 251 6.08 5.83 -14.69
N GLN A 252 5.23 5.64 -15.70
CA GLN A 252 4.25 4.55 -15.70
C GLN A 252 4.78 3.37 -16.49
N VAL A 253 4.82 2.21 -15.86
CA VAL A 253 5.22 0.94 -16.47
C VAL A 253 4.05 -0.03 -16.37
N THR A 254 3.50 -0.45 -17.50
CA THR A 254 2.35 -1.35 -17.52
C THR A 254 2.81 -2.79 -17.77
N ALA A 255 2.55 -3.66 -16.78
CA ALA A 255 2.71 -5.11 -16.87
C ALA A 255 1.36 -5.72 -17.27
N PHE A 256 1.26 -6.31 -18.45
CA PHE A 256 -0.01 -6.78 -18.98
C PHE A 256 0.11 -7.99 -19.90
N ARG A 257 -0.94 -8.82 -19.91
CA ARG A 257 -1.11 -9.96 -20.80
C ARG A 257 -2.51 -9.91 -21.40
N ASN A 258 -2.67 -10.34 -22.66
CA ASN A 258 -3.99 -10.36 -23.31
C ASN A 258 -4.89 -11.50 -22.81
N PHE A 259 -4.29 -12.53 -22.20
CA PHE A 259 -4.96 -13.65 -21.55
C PHE A 259 -4.27 -13.89 -20.21
N PHE A 260 -5.06 -13.90 -19.14
CA PHE A 260 -4.58 -14.20 -17.80
C PHE A 260 -5.71 -14.66 -16.88
N VAL A 261 -5.32 -15.37 -15.81
CA VAL A 261 -6.21 -15.75 -14.72
C VAL A 261 -5.93 -14.89 -13.49
N GLN A 262 -6.98 -14.48 -12.80
CA GLN A 262 -6.93 -13.82 -11.51
C GLN A 262 -7.57 -14.74 -10.47
N LEU A 263 -6.78 -15.12 -9.47
CA LEU A 263 -7.24 -15.90 -8.33
C LEU A 263 -7.60 -14.94 -7.18
N ASP A 264 -8.86 -14.92 -6.78
CA ASP A 264 -9.35 -14.16 -5.65
C ASP A 264 -9.52 -15.09 -4.44
N LEU A 265 -8.72 -14.83 -3.40
CA LEU A 265 -8.81 -15.50 -2.10
C LEU A 265 -9.15 -14.45 -1.03
N PRO A 266 -9.90 -14.82 0.01
CA PRO A 266 -10.09 -13.97 1.18
C PRO A 266 -8.76 -13.75 1.91
N TYR A 267 -8.72 -12.73 2.78
CA TYR A 267 -7.53 -12.42 3.58
C TYR A 267 -7.13 -13.57 4.52
N SER A 268 -8.13 -14.19 5.17
CA SER A 268 -7.98 -15.40 5.96
C SER A 268 -9.29 -16.20 5.95
N VAL A 269 -9.19 -17.49 6.28
CA VAL A 269 -10.31 -18.44 6.39
C VAL A 269 -10.20 -19.20 7.70
N VAL A 270 -11.32 -19.59 8.30
CA VAL A 270 -11.29 -20.44 9.50
C VAL A 270 -11.23 -21.91 9.09
N ARG A 271 -10.48 -22.75 9.82
CA ARG A 271 -10.45 -24.20 9.60
C ARG A 271 -11.86 -24.78 9.52
N LEU A 272 -12.08 -25.74 8.61
CA LEU A 272 -13.36 -26.40 8.33
C LEU A 272 -14.46 -25.51 7.71
N GLU A 273 -14.19 -24.23 7.44
CA GLU A 273 -15.11 -23.36 6.71
C GLU A 273 -15.06 -23.64 5.21
N GLN A 274 -16.22 -23.86 4.59
CA GLN A 274 -16.31 -23.96 3.14
C GLN A 274 -16.30 -22.58 2.50
N VAL A 275 -15.28 -22.32 1.68
CA VAL A 275 -15.14 -21.07 0.92
C VAL A 275 -15.01 -21.35 -0.57
N GLU A 276 -15.36 -20.37 -1.40
CA GLU A 276 -15.22 -20.48 -2.85
C GLU A 276 -14.01 -19.68 -3.33
N ALA A 277 -12.99 -20.39 -3.83
CA ALA A 277 -11.89 -19.76 -4.56
C ALA A 277 -12.39 -19.38 -5.96
N ARG A 278 -12.47 -18.07 -6.22
CA ARG A 278 -12.92 -17.55 -7.52
C ARG A 278 -11.72 -17.33 -8.43
N ALA A 279 -11.70 -18.02 -9.56
CA ALA A 279 -10.72 -17.83 -10.61
C ALA A 279 -11.35 -17.16 -11.83
N THR A 280 -11.01 -15.89 -12.06
CA THR A 280 -11.53 -15.09 -13.18
C THR A 280 -10.51 -15.05 -14.31
N ILE A 281 -10.90 -15.54 -15.48
CA ILE A 281 -10.13 -15.47 -16.72
C ILE A 281 -10.54 -14.22 -17.47
N TYR A 282 -9.55 -13.41 -17.85
CA TYR A 282 -9.75 -12.23 -18.68
C TYR A 282 -9.29 -12.49 -20.11
N ASN A 283 -10.17 -12.21 -21.06
CA ASN A 283 -9.90 -12.33 -22.49
C ASN A 283 -9.90 -10.94 -23.15
N TYR A 284 -8.71 -10.37 -23.38
CA TYR A 284 -8.55 -9.12 -24.10
C TYR A 284 -8.34 -9.31 -25.61
N LEU A 285 -8.44 -10.54 -26.13
CA LEU A 285 -8.33 -10.82 -27.56
C LEU A 285 -9.68 -10.55 -28.27
N PRO A 286 -9.66 -10.24 -29.58
CA PRO A 286 -10.88 -9.96 -30.36
C PRO A 286 -11.63 -11.24 -30.78
N ARG A 287 -11.48 -12.36 -30.07
CA ARG A 287 -12.08 -13.66 -30.39
C ARG A 287 -12.52 -14.39 -29.13
N THR A 288 -13.54 -15.24 -29.24
CA THR A 288 -13.98 -16.11 -28.14
C THR A 288 -12.91 -17.17 -27.86
N LEU A 289 -12.58 -17.37 -26.59
CA LEU A 289 -11.64 -18.39 -26.15
C LEU A 289 -12.37 -19.55 -25.48
N LYS A 290 -12.06 -20.76 -25.94
CA LYS A 290 -12.37 -21.99 -25.19
C LYS A 290 -11.23 -22.23 -24.22
N VAL A 291 -11.51 -22.09 -22.93
CA VAL A 291 -10.54 -22.15 -21.83
C VAL A 291 -10.81 -23.39 -21.01
N ARG A 292 -9.74 -24.10 -20.66
CA ARG A 292 -9.74 -25.17 -19.67
C ARG A 292 -9.02 -24.67 -18.44
N ILE A 293 -9.64 -24.82 -17.27
CA ILE A 293 -9.10 -24.33 -16.00
C ILE A 293 -9.15 -25.45 -14.96
N ALA A 294 -8.10 -25.56 -14.16
CA ALA A 294 -8.01 -26.47 -13.03
C ALA A 294 -7.40 -25.77 -11.82
N LEU A 295 -7.76 -26.27 -10.64
CA LEU A 295 -7.19 -25.87 -9.36
C LEU A 295 -6.34 -27.03 -8.82
N GLU A 296 -5.25 -26.70 -8.14
CA GLU A 296 -4.41 -27.61 -7.37
C GLU A 296 -4.21 -26.98 -5.98
N GLY A 297 -4.39 -27.77 -4.94
CA GLY A 297 -4.20 -27.38 -3.54
C GLY A 297 -3.33 -28.37 -2.77
N ASP A 298 -2.71 -27.87 -1.71
CA ASP A 298 -1.83 -28.65 -0.80
C ASP A 298 -2.61 -29.69 0.04
N GLU A 299 -1.87 -30.61 0.69
CA GLU A 299 -2.41 -31.73 1.50
C GLU A 299 -3.35 -31.32 2.65
N GLY A 300 -3.24 -30.08 3.15
CA GLY A 300 -4.10 -29.54 4.21
C GLY A 300 -5.44 -28.96 3.73
N ILE A 301 -5.79 -29.09 2.44
CA ILE A 301 -7.01 -28.53 1.85
C ILE A 301 -7.82 -29.62 1.16
N CYS A 302 -9.11 -29.69 1.49
CA CYS A 302 -10.08 -30.51 0.80
C CYS A 302 -10.70 -29.73 -0.37
N TYR A 303 -10.61 -30.30 -1.57
CA TYR A 303 -11.17 -29.76 -2.81
C TYR A 303 -11.55 -30.91 -3.74
N SER A 304 -12.10 -30.62 -4.93
CA SER A 304 -12.55 -31.64 -5.89
C SER A 304 -11.41 -32.40 -6.62
N GLY A 305 -10.20 -32.45 -6.06
CA GLY A 305 -9.05 -33.18 -6.58
C GLY A 305 -8.32 -33.92 -5.45
N ASP A 306 -7.39 -34.83 -5.80
CA ASP A 306 -6.49 -35.42 -4.82
C ASP A 306 -5.45 -34.38 -4.37
N PRO A 307 -4.98 -34.41 -3.11
CA PRO A 307 -3.88 -33.56 -2.66
C PRO A 307 -2.68 -33.49 -3.61
N GLY A 308 -2.21 -32.28 -3.91
CA GLY A 308 -1.11 -32.04 -4.84
C GLY A 308 -1.40 -32.44 -6.30
N LYS A 309 -2.67 -32.69 -6.65
CA LYS A 309 -3.09 -32.96 -8.03
C LYS A 309 -4.13 -31.95 -8.50
N MET A 310 -4.22 -31.79 -9.81
CA MET A 310 -5.21 -30.92 -10.41
C MET A 310 -6.62 -31.52 -10.30
N THR A 311 -7.62 -30.64 -10.14
CA THR A 311 -9.04 -31.00 -10.32
C THR A 311 -9.31 -31.47 -11.75
N GLU A 312 -10.49 -32.02 -11.99
CA GLU A 312 -11.01 -32.15 -13.35
C GLU A 312 -11.01 -30.78 -14.06
N LEU A 313 -10.74 -30.81 -15.36
CA LEU A 313 -10.67 -29.60 -16.19
C LEU A 313 -12.07 -29.01 -16.39
N VAL A 314 -12.30 -27.83 -15.82
CA VAL A 314 -13.51 -27.04 -16.04
C VAL A 314 -13.39 -26.34 -17.39
N ARG A 315 -14.40 -26.48 -18.24
CA ARG A 315 -14.45 -25.83 -19.57
C ARG A 315 -15.25 -24.54 -19.48
N LEU A 316 -14.68 -23.45 -19.98
CA LEU A 316 -15.30 -22.14 -20.05
C LEU A 316 -15.18 -21.57 -21.46
N GLU A 317 -16.23 -20.90 -21.94
CA GLU A 317 -16.17 -20.08 -23.15
C GLU A 317 -16.19 -18.61 -22.74
N VAL A 318 -15.11 -17.89 -23.05
CA VAL A 318 -14.94 -16.48 -22.69
C VAL A 318 -15.04 -15.62 -23.95
N PRO A 319 -16.08 -14.77 -24.09
CA PRO A 319 -16.25 -13.91 -25.25
C PRO A 319 -15.09 -12.93 -25.47
N PRO A 320 -14.99 -12.31 -26.66
CA PRO A 320 -13.99 -11.27 -26.94
C PRO A 320 -14.11 -10.08 -25.98
N HIS A 321 -12.98 -9.59 -25.48
CA HIS A 321 -12.94 -8.42 -24.58
C HIS A 321 -13.81 -8.58 -23.31
N ASP A 322 -13.97 -9.80 -22.82
CA ASP A 322 -14.83 -10.15 -21.70
C ASP A 322 -14.08 -10.99 -20.66
N ALA A 323 -14.76 -11.32 -19.55
CA ALA A 323 -14.22 -12.15 -18.48
C ALA A 323 -15.19 -13.29 -18.11
N GLY A 324 -14.64 -14.46 -17.82
CA GLY A 324 -15.38 -15.63 -17.34
C GLY A 324 -14.80 -16.13 -16.04
N SER A 325 -15.62 -16.63 -15.11
CA SER A 325 -15.14 -17.11 -13.80
C SER A 325 -15.47 -18.59 -13.58
N ALA A 326 -14.50 -19.33 -13.04
CA ALA A 326 -14.71 -20.62 -12.42
C ALA A 326 -14.71 -20.46 -10.89
N TYR A 327 -15.51 -21.28 -10.22
CA TYR A 327 -15.64 -21.30 -8.77
C TYR A 327 -15.22 -22.68 -8.27
N PHE A 328 -14.24 -22.70 -7.38
CA PHE A 328 -13.73 -23.92 -6.78
C PHE A 328 -14.04 -23.92 -5.29
N PRO A 329 -14.96 -24.78 -4.82
CA PRO A 329 -15.21 -24.93 -3.39
C PRO A 329 -13.99 -25.60 -2.74
N ILE A 330 -13.46 -24.96 -1.70
CA ILE A 330 -12.33 -25.47 -0.92
C ILE A 330 -12.69 -25.44 0.57
N VAL A 331 -12.20 -26.43 1.32
CA VAL A 331 -12.38 -26.54 2.77
C VAL A 331 -11.00 -26.81 3.39
N PRO A 332 -10.42 -25.88 4.16
CA PRO A 332 -9.14 -26.10 4.81
C PRO A 332 -9.30 -27.04 6.01
N LEU A 333 -8.45 -28.06 6.08
CA LEU A 333 -8.47 -29.11 7.11
C LEU A 333 -7.46 -28.85 8.23
N GLU A 334 -6.38 -28.11 7.94
CA GLU A 334 -5.31 -27.81 8.87
C GLU A 334 -5.12 -26.29 9.03
N ILE A 335 -4.49 -25.87 10.13
CA ILE A 335 -4.21 -24.45 10.42
C ILE A 335 -2.82 -24.12 9.87
N GLY A 336 -2.69 -22.99 9.18
CA GLY A 336 -1.41 -22.58 8.60
C GLY A 336 -1.55 -21.79 7.31
N GLU A 337 -0.48 -21.81 6.52
CA GLU A 337 -0.42 -21.19 5.20
C GLU A 337 -0.30 -22.27 4.13
N PHE A 338 -1.21 -22.25 3.17
CA PHE A 338 -1.31 -23.28 2.12
C PHE A 338 -1.30 -22.65 0.74
N ALA A 339 -0.61 -23.25 -0.21
CA ALA A 339 -0.60 -22.77 -1.58
C ALA A 339 -1.85 -23.23 -2.33
N ILE A 340 -2.51 -22.28 -3.01
CA ILE A 340 -3.56 -22.55 -3.98
C ILE A 340 -3.06 -22.15 -5.36
N ARG A 341 -3.00 -23.13 -6.27
CA ARG A 341 -2.59 -22.96 -7.66
C ARG A 341 -3.78 -23.07 -8.58
N VAL A 342 -3.85 -22.16 -9.55
CA VAL A 342 -4.83 -22.23 -10.62
C VAL A 342 -4.13 -22.10 -11.95
N MET A 343 -4.44 -23.02 -12.86
CA MET A 343 -3.87 -23.09 -14.21
C MET A 343 -5.00 -22.98 -15.22
N ALA A 344 -4.86 -22.04 -16.15
CA ALA A 344 -5.80 -21.82 -17.23
C ALA A 344 -5.08 -21.95 -18.57
N PHE A 345 -5.67 -22.73 -19.47
CA PHE A 345 -5.12 -23.04 -20.78
C PHE A 345 -6.17 -22.82 -21.88
N SER A 346 -5.74 -22.22 -22.98
CA SER A 346 -6.47 -22.09 -24.23
C SER A 346 -5.47 -22.15 -25.39
N ALA A 347 -5.93 -22.50 -26.59
CA ALA A 347 -5.10 -22.53 -27.80
C ALA A 347 -4.39 -21.18 -28.10
N TRP A 348 -4.87 -20.07 -27.54
CA TRP A 348 -4.35 -18.72 -27.76
C TRP A 348 -3.64 -18.11 -26.54
N GLY A 349 -3.54 -18.85 -25.43
CA GLY A 349 -2.92 -18.34 -24.22
C GLY A 349 -2.98 -19.32 -23.06
N GLN A 350 -1.95 -19.26 -22.22
CA GLN A 350 -1.85 -20.06 -20.99
C GLN A 350 -1.34 -19.18 -19.85
N ASP A 351 -1.86 -19.39 -18.65
CA ASP A 351 -1.45 -18.65 -17.46
C ASP A 351 -1.67 -19.48 -16.19
N ALA A 352 -0.78 -19.33 -15.22
CA ALA A 352 -0.85 -20.02 -13.95
C ALA A 352 -0.56 -19.03 -12.81
N VAL A 353 -1.33 -19.13 -11.73
CA VAL A 353 -1.21 -18.27 -10.54
C VAL A 353 -1.20 -19.14 -9.31
N GLU A 354 -0.26 -18.86 -8.42
CA GLU A 354 -0.24 -19.39 -7.06
C GLU A 354 -0.46 -18.25 -6.07
N LYS A 355 -1.32 -18.48 -5.08
CA LYS A 355 -1.48 -17.60 -3.93
C LYS A 355 -1.54 -18.40 -2.64
N THR A 356 -1.04 -17.81 -1.57
CA THR A 356 -1.11 -18.38 -0.23
C THR A 356 -2.48 -18.10 0.38
N LEU A 357 -3.16 -19.16 0.84
CA LEU A 357 -4.35 -19.12 1.67
C LEU A 357 -3.93 -19.19 3.14
N ARG A 358 -4.32 -18.18 3.93
CA ARG A 358 -4.08 -18.16 5.38
C ARG A 358 -5.28 -18.78 6.10
N VAL A 359 -5.02 -19.83 6.86
CA VAL A 359 -6.03 -20.54 7.65
C VAL A 359 -5.79 -20.30 9.13
N GLU A 360 -6.84 -19.87 9.82
CA GLU A 360 -6.85 -19.62 11.26
C GLU A 360 -7.68 -20.67 12.00
N GLY A 361 -7.33 -20.95 13.25
CA GLY A 361 -8.10 -21.87 14.10
C GLY A 361 -9.44 -21.28 14.50
N GLU A 362 -10.39 -22.14 14.87
CA GLU A 362 -11.70 -21.71 15.36
C GLU A 362 -11.58 -20.99 16.71
N GLY A 363 -12.61 -20.21 17.08
CA GLY A 363 -12.71 -19.63 18.43
C GLY A 363 -11.80 -18.42 18.66
N ILE A 364 -11.29 -18.30 19.89
CA ILE A 364 -10.50 -17.16 20.35
C ILE A 364 -9.23 -17.69 20.99
N GLU A 365 -8.08 -17.23 20.51
CA GLU A 365 -6.77 -17.57 21.07
C GLU A 365 -6.68 -17.12 22.55
N LYS A 366 -6.40 -18.06 23.45
CA LYS A 366 -6.13 -17.80 24.86
C LYS A 366 -4.72 -18.24 25.21
N ILE A 367 -3.84 -17.27 25.42
CA ILE A 367 -2.46 -17.53 25.82
C ILE A 367 -2.38 -17.59 27.34
N HIS A 368 -1.97 -18.73 27.88
CA HIS A 368 -1.64 -18.87 29.30
C HIS A 368 -0.12 -18.90 29.49
N THR A 369 0.41 -17.94 30.25
CA THR A 369 1.85 -17.84 30.52
C THR A 369 2.16 -18.27 31.95
N VAL A 370 3.01 -19.29 32.09
CA VAL A 370 3.61 -19.67 33.37
C VAL A 370 5.08 -19.28 33.36
N SER A 371 5.52 -18.58 34.41
CA SER A 371 6.91 -18.14 34.53
C SER A 371 7.49 -18.63 35.84
N VAL A 372 8.57 -19.41 35.75
CA VAL A 372 9.28 -19.97 36.90
C VAL A 372 10.71 -19.46 36.91
N MET A 373 11.15 -18.97 38.06
CA MET A 373 12.54 -18.56 38.27
C MET A 373 13.36 -19.78 38.70
N LEU A 374 14.49 -19.99 38.01
CA LEU A 374 15.45 -21.03 38.35
C LEU A 374 16.57 -20.42 39.22
N ASP A 375 16.60 -20.77 40.50
CA ASP A 375 17.68 -20.50 41.45
C ASP A 375 18.02 -21.77 42.25
N PRO A 376 18.84 -22.69 41.68
CA PRO A 376 19.23 -23.92 42.37
C PRO A 376 20.06 -23.68 43.64
N SER A 377 20.57 -22.45 43.83
CA SER A 377 21.34 -22.09 45.02
C SER A 377 20.48 -21.72 46.23
N GLY A 378 19.17 -21.47 46.01
CA GLY A 378 18.22 -21.11 47.06
C GLY A 378 18.51 -19.79 47.79
N LYS A 379 19.46 -18.98 47.29
CA LYS A 379 19.97 -17.80 47.99
C LYS A 379 19.11 -16.56 47.79
N ARG A 380 18.36 -16.46 46.69
CA ARG A 380 17.70 -15.20 46.31
C ARG A 380 16.26 -15.12 46.76
N PHE A 381 15.44 -16.18 46.65
CA PHE A 381 14.01 -16.08 47.02
C PHE A 381 13.38 -17.42 47.40
N LEU A 382 13.28 -17.73 48.70
CA LEU A 382 12.32 -18.68 49.27
C LEU A 382 11.06 -17.93 49.72
N ARG A 383 10.33 -17.31 48.79
CA ARG A 383 8.98 -16.85 49.10
C ARG A 383 8.03 -17.96 48.67
N ASN A 384 7.37 -18.59 49.65
CA ASN A 384 6.12 -19.32 49.44
C ASN A 384 5.11 -18.36 48.83
N ARG A 385 5.14 -18.25 47.51
CA ARG A 385 4.14 -17.52 46.76
C ARG A 385 3.00 -18.50 46.61
N HIS A 386 1.84 -18.18 47.19
CA HIS A 386 0.61 -18.83 46.78
C HIS A 386 0.46 -18.57 45.28
N SER A 387 0.72 -19.61 44.48
CA SER A 387 0.55 -19.56 43.05
C SER A 387 -0.95 -19.66 42.77
N ASN A 388 -1.58 -18.53 42.48
CA ASN A 388 -2.82 -18.51 41.71
C ASN A 388 -2.47 -18.77 40.23
N HIS A 389 -1.75 -19.85 39.95
CA HIS A 389 -1.52 -20.30 38.58
C HIS A 389 -2.71 -21.17 38.19
N SER A 390 -3.17 -21.04 36.95
CA SER A 390 -4.22 -21.88 36.38
C SER A 390 -3.82 -23.36 36.29
N PHE A 391 -2.52 -23.65 36.40
CA PHE A 391 -1.93 -24.97 36.30
C PHE A 391 -1.26 -25.39 37.61
N HIS A 392 -1.30 -26.70 37.89
CA HIS A 392 -0.57 -27.28 39.01
C HIS A 392 0.94 -27.23 38.75
N LEU A 393 1.63 -26.35 39.48
CA LEU A 393 3.09 -26.19 39.41
C LEU A 393 3.72 -26.78 40.68
N LYS A 394 4.59 -27.78 40.53
CA LYS A 394 5.47 -28.25 41.61
C LYS A 394 6.86 -27.71 41.38
N ASN A 395 7.40 -26.98 42.36
CA ASN A 395 8.73 -26.42 42.32
C ASN A 395 9.50 -26.87 43.56
N GLU A 396 10.39 -27.85 43.39
CA GLU A 396 11.19 -28.43 44.46
C GLU A 396 12.64 -27.95 44.35
N VAL A 397 13.14 -27.29 45.40
CA VAL A 397 14.53 -26.80 45.46
C VAL A 397 15.29 -27.59 46.52
N LYS A 398 16.23 -28.42 46.09
CA LYS A 398 17.19 -29.13 46.95
C LYS A 398 18.49 -28.33 47.01
N VAL A 399 18.57 -27.44 48.01
CA VAL A 399 19.69 -26.50 48.18
C VAL A 399 21.04 -27.22 48.37
N GLU A 400 21.04 -28.33 49.12
CA GLU A 400 22.26 -29.12 49.39
C GLU A 400 22.83 -29.77 48.12
N GLU A 401 21.96 -30.19 47.21
CA GLU A 401 22.30 -30.81 45.93
C GLU A 401 22.49 -29.77 44.81
N LYS A 402 22.29 -28.47 45.09
CA LYS A 402 22.20 -27.39 44.10
C LYS A 402 21.28 -27.73 42.92
N ARG A 403 20.14 -28.36 43.22
CA ARG A 403 19.21 -28.89 42.23
C ARG A 403 17.82 -28.29 42.43
N GLN A 404 17.19 -27.86 41.35
CA GLN A 404 15.80 -27.42 41.32
C GLN A 404 15.05 -28.23 40.27
N ASN A 405 13.96 -28.88 40.67
CA ASN A 405 13.06 -29.59 39.78
C ASN A 405 11.75 -28.80 39.68
N VAL A 406 11.32 -28.53 38.46
CA VAL A 406 10.06 -27.84 38.18
C VAL A 406 9.22 -28.77 37.31
N GLU A 407 8.08 -29.18 37.84
CA GLU A 407 7.07 -29.94 37.11
C GLU A 407 5.87 -29.03 36.89
N LEU A 408 5.48 -28.90 35.62
CA LEU A 408 4.32 -28.15 35.19
C LEU A 408 3.32 -29.11 34.59
N ASP A 409 2.12 -29.13 35.16
CA ASP A 409 1.00 -29.85 34.56
C ASP A 409 0.42 -29.01 33.41
N LEU A 410 0.25 -29.63 32.24
CA LEU A 410 -0.27 -28.99 31.04
C LEU A 410 -1.72 -29.41 30.79
N ASP A 411 -2.53 -29.49 31.85
CA ASP A 411 -3.95 -29.78 31.75
C ASP A 411 -4.69 -28.64 31.01
N LEU A 412 -4.83 -28.81 29.71
CA LEU A 412 -5.51 -27.86 28.85
C LEU A 412 -7.02 -27.81 29.18
N PRO A 413 -7.68 -26.64 29.06
CA PRO A 413 -9.11 -26.53 29.34
C PRO A 413 -9.93 -27.49 28.47
N GLN A 414 -11.00 -28.07 29.03
CA GLN A 414 -11.92 -28.95 28.27
C GLN A 414 -12.62 -28.24 27.10
N GLU A 415 -12.68 -26.91 27.13
CA GLU A 415 -13.25 -26.06 26.07
C GLU A 415 -12.27 -25.82 24.90
N MET A 416 -11.07 -26.38 24.96
CA MET A 416 -10.08 -26.26 23.89
C MET A 416 -10.56 -26.96 22.62
N ILE A 417 -10.30 -26.32 21.49
CA ILE A 417 -10.56 -26.90 20.18
C ILE A 417 -9.43 -27.89 19.83
N PRO A 418 -9.74 -29.12 19.41
CA PRO A 418 -8.72 -30.10 19.06
C PRO A 418 -7.73 -29.59 18.01
N GLU A 419 -6.45 -29.95 18.15
CA GLU A 419 -5.36 -29.62 17.22
C GLU A 419 -5.06 -28.12 17.08
N THR A 420 -5.46 -27.33 18.07
CA THR A 420 -5.11 -25.89 18.17
C THR A 420 -4.08 -25.61 19.28
N ASP A 421 -3.62 -26.65 19.97
CA ASP A 421 -2.69 -26.52 21.08
C ASP A 421 -1.27 -26.24 20.58
N SER A 422 -0.63 -25.27 21.22
CA SER A 422 0.77 -24.96 20.99
C SER A 422 1.41 -24.62 22.34
N CYS A 423 2.54 -25.26 22.63
CA CYS A 423 3.31 -25.01 23.83
C CYS A 423 4.72 -24.56 23.45
N THR A 424 5.10 -23.36 23.89
CA THR A 424 6.44 -22.81 23.70
C THR A 424 7.13 -22.67 25.05
N VAL A 425 8.35 -23.21 25.16
CA VAL A 425 9.15 -23.15 26.38
C VAL A 425 10.40 -22.34 26.10
N HIS A 426 10.60 -21.28 26.89
CA HIS A 426 11.77 -20.43 26.82
C HIS A 426 12.54 -20.49 28.14
N ALA A 427 13.84 -20.79 28.07
CA ALA A 427 14.73 -20.85 29.23
C ALA A 427 15.86 -19.84 29.07
N MET A 428 16.04 -18.97 30.07
CA MET A 428 17.00 -17.86 29.97
C MET A 428 17.83 -17.74 31.24
N GLY A 429 19.14 -17.56 31.07
CA GLY A 429 20.10 -17.41 32.17
C GLY A 429 20.17 -16.01 32.78
N ASP A 430 19.22 -15.15 32.44
CA ASP A 430 19.19 -13.74 32.83
C ASP A 430 17.77 -13.32 33.23
N LEU A 431 17.64 -12.54 34.30
CA LEU A 431 16.35 -12.06 34.81
C LEU A 431 15.64 -11.16 33.80
N LEU A 432 16.40 -10.38 33.03
CA LEU A 432 15.88 -9.57 31.93
C LEU A 432 15.80 -10.35 30.62
N GLY A 433 16.23 -11.62 30.64
CA GLY A 433 16.16 -12.55 29.53
C GLY A 433 14.80 -12.51 28.83
N PRO A 434 13.66 -12.74 29.52
CA PRO A 434 12.36 -12.77 28.88
C PRO A 434 12.03 -11.50 28.09
N THR A 435 12.42 -10.32 28.59
CA THR A 435 12.28 -9.05 27.87
C THR A 435 13.28 -8.91 26.72
N LEU A 436 14.44 -9.57 26.83
CA LEU A 436 15.51 -9.56 25.84
C LEU A 436 15.31 -10.57 24.72
N GLN A 437 14.86 -11.80 24.94
CA GLN A 437 14.63 -12.79 23.87
C GLN A 437 13.44 -12.38 23.00
N VAL A 438 12.39 -11.89 23.65
CA VAL A 438 11.33 -11.08 23.04
C VAL A 438 11.91 -9.98 22.14
N ALA A 439 13.02 -9.35 22.54
CA ALA A 439 13.68 -8.30 21.77
C ALA A 439 14.88 -8.74 20.90
N ILE A 440 15.33 -10.01 20.94
CA ILE A 440 16.57 -10.51 20.31
C ILE A 440 16.27 -11.57 19.24
N GLU A 441 15.36 -12.51 19.49
CA GLU A 441 14.97 -13.53 18.50
C GLU A 441 13.87 -13.02 17.55
N GLY A 442 13.07 -12.06 18.00
CA GLY A 442 11.96 -11.45 17.26
C GLY A 442 12.13 -9.95 17.00
N VAL A 443 13.35 -9.44 16.79
CA VAL A 443 13.60 -7.98 16.58
C VAL A 443 12.70 -7.37 15.49
N ALA A 444 12.27 -8.15 14.50
CA ALA A 444 11.35 -7.70 13.44
C ALA A 444 9.87 -7.72 13.85
N GLU A 445 9.45 -8.64 14.73
CA GLU A 445 8.04 -8.85 15.10
C GLU A 445 7.66 -8.22 16.46
N LEU A 446 8.63 -7.91 17.31
CA LEU A 446 8.40 -7.44 18.69
C LEU A 446 8.96 -6.05 19.01
N LEU A 447 9.58 -5.40 18.03
CA LEU A 447 9.43 -3.95 17.93
C LEU A 447 7.96 -3.68 17.61
N ARG A 448 7.09 -3.82 18.62
CA ARG A 448 5.67 -3.52 18.45
C ARG A 448 5.60 -2.05 18.10
N LEU A 449 5.20 -1.80 16.85
CA LEU A 449 4.91 -0.47 16.39
C LEU A 449 3.98 0.15 17.43
N PRO A 450 4.42 1.24 18.08
CA PRO A 450 3.59 1.92 19.05
C PRO A 450 2.30 2.29 18.34
N THR A 451 1.21 1.70 18.80
CA THR A 451 -0.10 1.71 18.14
C THR A 451 -1.17 2.04 19.17
N GLY A 452 -2.37 2.31 18.69
CA GLY A 452 -3.48 2.66 19.57
C GLY A 452 -3.38 4.07 20.15
N CYS A 453 -3.99 4.23 21.32
CA CYS A 453 -4.13 5.48 22.05
C CYS A 453 -2.82 5.89 22.78
N GLY A 454 -2.77 7.09 23.37
CA GLY A 454 -1.56 7.62 24.01
C GLY A 454 -0.99 6.75 25.13
N GLU A 455 -1.83 5.99 25.85
CA GLU A 455 -1.39 5.02 26.86
C GLU A 455 -0.79 3.77 26.21
N GLN A 456 -1.53 3.14 25.30
CA GLN A 456 -1.09 1.92 24.59
C GLN A 456 0.23 2.15 23.84
N ASN A 457 0.40 3.35 23.26
CA ASN A 457 1.65 3.77 22.63
C ASN A 457 2.83 3.72 23.61
N LEU A 458 2.66 4.20 24.85
CA LEU A 458 3.71 4.16 25.88
C LEU A 458 3.96 2.74 26.39
N ILE A 459 2.93 1.90 26.49
CA ILE A 459 3.06 0.48 26.87
C ILE A 459 4.00 -0.25 25.89
N TYR A 460 3.92 0.05 24.59
CA TYR A 460 4.82 -0.54 23.59
C TYR A 460 6.18 0.17 23.50
N LEU A 461 6.26 1.46 23.81
CA LEU A 461 7.52 2.21 23.79
C LEU A 461 8.45 1.86 24.95
N ALA A 462 7.92 1.70 26.17
CA ALA A 462 8.71 1.55 27.39
C ALA A 462 9.65 0.32 27.36
N PRO A 463 9.20 -0.89 26.96
CA PRO A 463 10.08 -2.06 26.86
C PRO A 463 11.28 -1.82 25.94
N ASN A 464 11.07 -1.18 24.78
CA ASN A 464 12.14 -0.88 23.83
C ASN A 464 13.24 -0.01 24.45
N VAL A 465 12.87 0.98 25.27
CA VAL A 465 13.82 1.85 25.98
C VAL A 465 14.60 1.08 27.05
N TYR A 466 13.92 0.29 27.88
CA TYR A 466 14.56 -0.47 28.96
C TYR A 466 15.49 -1.56 28.44
N VAL A 467 15.07 -2.30 27.41
CA VAL A 467 15.90 -3.31 26.73
C VAL A 467 17.15 -2.67 26.14
N THR A 468 17.02 -1.57 25.41
CA THR A 468 18.17 -0.88 24.80
C THR A 468 19.15 -0.41 25.87
N ARG A 469 18.64 0.15 26.98
CA ARG A 469 19.47 0.57 28.11
C ARG A 469 20.19 -0.61 28.77
N TYR A 470 19.51 -1.74 28.92
CA TYR A 470 20.09 -2.96 29.49
C TYR A 470 21.21 -3.53 28.61
N LEU A 471 20.94 -3.71 27.31
CA LEU A 471 21.92 -4.22 26.35
C LEU A 471 23.16 -3.31 26.29
N ARG A 472 22.97 -2.00 26.36
CA ARG A 472 24.07 -1.03 26.44
C ARG A 472 24.88 -1.18 27.72
N ALA A 473 24.22 -1.31 28.87
CA ALA A 473 24.89 -1.46 30.17
C ALA A 473 25.65 -2.79 30.30
N THR A 474 25.13 -3.87 29.72
CA THR A 474 25.76 -5.19 29.70
C THR A 474 26.79 -5.39 28.58
N ARG A 475 27.01 -4.38 27.74
CA ARG A 475 27.89 -4.44 26.54
C ARG A 475 27.51 -5.57 25.57
N ARG A 476 26.22 -5.89 25.49
CA ARG A 476 25.64 -6.91 24.59
C ARG A 476 24.90 -6.29 23.39
N LEU A 477 24.93 -4.97 23.25
CA LEU A 477 24.26 -4.24 22.18
C LEU A 477 25.10 -4.28 20.89
N SER A 478 24.54 -4.87 19.82
CA SER A 478 25.12 -4.77 18.48
C SER A 478 24.70 -3.45 17.81
N SER A 479 25.51 -2.96 16.87
CA SER A 479 25.23 -1.72 16.14
C SER A 479 23.93 -1.79 15.32
N GLU A 480 23.61 -2.96 14.78
CA GLU A 480 22.38 -3.18 14.01
C GLU A 480 21.13 -3.09 14.92
N VAL A 481 21.17 -3.78 16.07
CA VAL A 481 20.07 -3.76 17.05
C VAL A 481 19.91 -2.37 17.64
N GLU A 482 21.00 -1.65 17.91
CA GLU A 482 20.93 -0.26 18.38
C GLU A 482 20.24 0.66 17.38
N ARG A 483 20.61 0.56 16.09
CA ARG A 483 19.99 1.37 15.03
C ARG A 483 18.50 1.09 14.91
N LYS A 484 18.11 -0.18 14.91
CA LYS A 484 16.69 -0.62 14.85
C LYS A 484 15.92 -0.14 16.09
N ALA A 485 16.44 -0.37 17.28
CA ALA A 485 15.80 0.03 18.52
C ALA A 485 15.63 1.56 18.62
N LEU A 486 16.64 2.35 18.25
CA LEU A 486 16.55 3.81 18.21
C LEU A 486 15.52 4.30 17.19
N ALA A 487 15.40 3.66 16.03
CA ALA A 487 14.39 4.01 15.03
C ALA A 487 12.97 3.84 15.59
N VAL A 488 12.71 2.71 16.26
CA VAL A 488 11.38 2.41 16.84
C VAL A 488 11.08 3.27 18.06
N ILE A 489 12.07 3.54 18.92
CA ILE A 489 11.93 4.48 20.02
C ILE A 489 11.58 5.88 19.49
N ARG A 490 12.28 6.36 18.45
CA ARG A 490 11.97 7.66 17.80
C ARG A 490 10.56 7.69 17.23
N GLN A 491 10.13 6.62 16.57
CA GLN A 491 8.78 6.51 16.04
C GLN A 491 7.73 6.56 17.16
N GLY A 492 7.92 5.81 18.24
CA GLY A 492 7.01 5.80 19.39
C GLY A 492 6.93 7.14 20.11
N VAL A 493 8.06 7.83 20.29
CA VAL A 493 8.09 9.18 20.83
C VAL A 493 7.35 10.14 19.88
N THR A 494 7.64 10.10 18.58
CA THR A 494 6.98 10.96 17.58
C THR A 494 5.46 10.76 17.60
N ARG A 495 5.01 9.52 17.70
CA ARG A 495 3.59 9.20 17.85
C ARG A 495 3.03 9.71 19.18
N GLN A 496 3.75 9.55 20.29
CA GLN A 496 3.31 10.09 21.59
C GLN A 496 3.10 11.59 21.55
N MET A 497 3.95 12.32 20.81
CA MET A 497 3.83 13.76 20.64
C MET A 497 2.54 14.17 19.91
N THR A 498 1.90 13.28 19.15
CA THR A 498 0.59 13.57 18.52
C THR A 498 -0.55 13.64 19.54
N PHE A 499 -0.36 13.08 20.73
CA PHE A 499 -1.32 13.13 21.83
C PHE A 499 -1.06 14.30 22.79
N ARG A 500 -0.01 15.09 22.54
CA ARG A 500 0.31 16.30 23.33
C ARG A 500 -0.57 17.46 22.87
N LYS A 501 -1.21 18.12 23.83
CA LYS A 501 -2.06 19.30 23.62
C LYS A 501 -1.25 20.59 23.66
N LYS A 502 -1.89 21.72 23.33
CA LYS A 502 -1.26 23.04 23.23
C LYS A 502 -0.74 23.58 24.56
N ASP A 503 -1.41 23.22 25.65
CA ASP A 503 -1.04 23.47 27.05
C ASP A 503 0.00 22.47 27.58
N PHE A 504 0.57 21.64 26.69
CA PHE A 504 1.57 20.61 26.98
C PHE A 504 1.09 19.42 27.83
N SER A 505 -0.18 19.37 28.18
CA SER A 505 -0.79 18.18 28.76
C SER A 505 -0.95 17.08 27.69
N PHE A 506 -1.11 15.83 28.13
CA PHE A 506 -1.33 14.69 27.24
C PHE A 506 -2.76 14.19 27.37
N ALA A 507 -3.31 13.69 26.27
CA ALA A 507 -4.62 13.07 26.26
C ALA A 507 -4.52 11.61 25.81
N THR A 508 -5.44 10.78 26.27
CA THR A 508 -5.51 9.37 25.85
C THR A 508 -5.81 9.28 24.34
N TRP A 509 -6.64 10.16 23.80
CA TRP A 509 -6.92 10.26 22.36
C TRP A 509 -6.71 11.68 21.85
N GLN A 510 -6.43 11.83 20.56
CA GLN A 510 -6.18 13.14 19.93
C GLN A 510 -7.35 14.14 20.11
N HIS A 511 -8.59 13.65 20.14
CA HIS A 511 -9.80 14.46 20.29
C HIS A 511 -10.39 14.45 21.71
N ALA A 512 -9.80 13.70 22.65
CA ALA A 512 -10.25 13.69 24.03
C ALA A 512 -9.65 14.86 24.84
N ASP A 513 -10.27 15.19 25.95
CA ASP A 513 -9.67 16.09 26.94
C ASP A 513 -8.42 15.46 27.55
N SER A 514 -7.58 16.31 28.13
CA SER A 514 -6.33 15.88 28.74
C SER A 514 -6.57 15.01 29.96
N SER A 515 -5.72 14.00 30.12
CA SER A 515 -5.71 13.11 31.29
C SER A 515 -4.54 13.49 32.20
N THR A 516 -4.77 13.54 33.51
CA THR A 516 -3.71 13.65 34.51
C THR A 516 -3.03 12.31 34.81
N TRP A 517 -3.70 11.19 34.52
CA TRP A 517 -3.19 9.83 34.68
C TRP A 517 -2.16 9.47 33.61
#